data_AF-A0A1X2H832-F1
#
_entry.id   AF-A0A1X2H832-F1
#
_cell.length_a   1.000
_cell.length_b   1.000
_cell.length_c   1.000
_cell.angle_alpha   90.00
_cell.angle_beta   90.00
_cell.angle_gamma   90.00
#
_symmetry.space_group_name_H-M   'P 1'
#
loop_
_entity.id
_entity.type
_entity.pdbx_description
1 polymer ?
#
loop_
_entity_poly.entity_id
_entity_poly.type
_entity_poly.pdbx_seq_one_letter_code
_entity_poly.pdbx_strand_id
1 'polypeptide(L)'
;MSISEDKTSLRRTPRPTVTRWCRSCRRVVLFASLTVLLTLTLGFLQRRHSQSARRLDDPPIWPKQITEEETSRNSAYTPSMFRSEQLEINHYLPVTAILNRIDTASGINYTVQHLLKYPYFKELYIYNQLHEEPLTTEQFEVMNNTRGTAAGIHHEEVPVHIYEKEPTEDNEDELDGRLELCAASIYDHCYFQDDTVLNLYLDSLYTQYMDRPDRIHAHIRSVDYLDNLRWRFENQDIGLHAGYADLRHGAFVPKSLVQSLLDQKDLVSFVLLSNQYPVLLANPSLRNGTEPATSVKAPHDDIYKALVRLEHDLSEQIRSSAENIKSDASAACHNDRCVFTTSMDPFSARRDVAFTSTNFSSIPQWDAMLREWEDTPSTWQPHLTVDQNLTTCWNSYLHPKAGDYFGLNMVGTIRAKRLVIYAHLRSETYSVSVKQNDQWVSCRTTLPADAQAAGRTVLKLEDCPGVQAFKAIRFTFTKDHHTPFELCGLAVDNMLV
;
A
#
# COMPACT_ATOMS: atom_id res chain seq x y z
N MET A 1 -88.84 38.53 17.40
CA MET A 1 -88.17 38.93 18.66
C MET A 1 -87.02 39.85 18.28
N SER A 2 -87.24 41.18 18.20
CA SER A 2 -87.06 42.17 19.28
C SER A 2 -85.58 42.19 19.73
N ILE A 3 -84.73 43.22 19.58
CA ILE A 3 -84.82 44.68 19.80
C ILE A 3 -83.46 45.25 19.28
N SER A 4 -83.47 46.22 18.36
CA SER A 4 -83.17 47.67 18.48
C SER A 4 -81.70 48.12 18.33
N GLU A 5 -81.59 49.16 17.51
CA GLU A 5 -80.49 50.12 17.36
C GLU A 5 -80.21 50.88 18.67
N ASP A 6 -78.98 51.35 18.91
CA ASP A 6 -78.61 52.77 18.69
C ASP A 6 -77.10 53.04 18.88
N LYS A 7 -76.60 54.01 18.10
CA LYS A 7 -75.50 55.01 18.26
C LYS A 7 -74.52 54.87 19.45
N THR A 8 -73.23 55.23 19.40
CA THR A 8 -72.61 56.52 18.98
C THR A 8 -71.09 56.47 19.28
N SER A 9 -70.35 57.49 18.81
CA SER A 9 -69.15 58.08 19.44
C SER A 9 -67.78 57.83 18.79
N LEU A 10 -67.41 58.77 17.91
CA LEU A 10 -66.03 59.13 17.56
C LEU A 10 -65.15 59.35 18.79
N ARG A 11 -63.95 58.73 18.81
CA ARG A 11 -62.76 59.29 19.45
C ARG A 11 -61.55 59.16 18.54
N ARG A 12 -60.99 60.32 18.20
CA ARG A 12 -59.70 60.50 17.53
C ARG A 12 -58.59 60.06 18.48
N THR A 13 -57.69 59.20 18.00
CA THR A 13 -56.37 58.96 18.60
C THR A 13 -55.28 59.49 17.66
N PRO A 14 -54.16 60.01 18.21
CA PRO A 14 -53.23 60.82 17.45
C PRO A 14 -52.26 59.97 16.60
N ARG A 15 -51.91 60.53 15.44
CA ARG A 15 -50.84 60.03 14.56
C ARG A 15 -49.50 60.07 15.32
N PRO A 16 -48.72 58.97 15.35
CA PRO A 16 -47.33 59.05 15.78
C PRO A 16 -46.52 59.79 14.71
N THR A 17 -45.83 60.82 15.17
CA THR A 17 -44.83 61.60 14.45
C THR A 17 -43.70 60.70 13.95
N VAL A 18 -43.40 60.82 12.66
CA VAL A 18 -42.27 60.17 12.00
C VAL A 18 -40.98 60.70 12.63
N THR A 19 -40.37 59.89 13.50
CA THR A 19 -39.05 60.16 14.07
C THR A 19 -38.00 60.01 12.98
N ARG A 20 -37.17 61.06 12.86
CA ARG A 20 -35.95 61.10 12.06
C ARG A 20 -35.15 59.82 12.29
N TRP A 21 -35.03 59.00 11.24
CA TRP A 21 -34.11 57.88 11.21
C TRP A 21 -32.68 58.39 11.42
N CYS A 22 -32.13 58.05 12.59
CA CYS A 22 -30.76 58.32 12.95
C CYS A 22 -29.84 57.61 11.95
N ARG A 23 -29.05 58.37 11.18
CA ARG A 23 -28.08 57.82 10.19
C ARG A 23 -27.10 56.82 10.82
N SER A 24 -26.91 56.86 12.15
CA SER A 24 -26.12 55.87 12.89
C SER A 24 -26.78 54.48 12.95
N CYS A 25 -28.11 54.38 13.09
CA CYS A 25 -28.79 53.08 13.15
C CYS A 25 -28.76 52.35 11.81
N ARG A 26 -28.74 53.08 10.68
CA ARG A 26 -28.60 52.46 9.35
C ARG A 26 -27.24 51.80 9.16
N ARG A 27 -26.17 52.38 9.71
CA ARG A 27 -24.83 51.77 9.66
C ARG A 27 -24.74 50.53 10.55
N VAL A 28 -25.33 50.58 11.75
CA VAL A 28 -25.34 49.42 12.66
C VAL A 28 -26.15 48.26 12.09
N VAL A 29 -27.30 48.53 11.48
CA VAL A 29 -28.13 47.48 10.84
C VAL A 29 -27.41 46.92 9.61
N LEU A 30 -26.80 47.76 8.77
CA LEU A 30 -26.01 47.31 7.62
C LEU A 30 -24.82 46.45 8.05
N PHE A 31 -24.07 46.86 9.08
CA PHE A 31 -22.98 46.08 9.63
C PHE A 31 -23.47 44.75 10.18
N ALA A 32 -24.53 44.73 11.00
CA ALA A 32 -25.07 43.49 11.53
C ALA A 32 -25.54 42.52 10.42
N SER A 33 -26.21 43.03 9.38
CA SER A 33 -26.59 42.21 8.23
C SER A 33 -25.39 41.71 7.41
N LEU A 34 -24.33 42.52 7.28
CA LEU A 34 -23.11 42.11 6.58
C LEU A 34 -22.37 41.03 7.36
N THR A 35 -22.30 41.14 8.70
CA THR A 35 -21.66 40.14 9.55
C THR A 35 -22.44 38.82 9.54
N VAL A 36 -23.78 38.87 9.55
CA VAL A 36 -24.62 37.66 9.43
C VAL A 36 -24.50 37.03 8.05
N LEU A 37 -24.42 37.83 6.99
CA LEU A 37 -24.19 37.30 5.64
C LEU A 37 -22.79 36.68 5.54
N LEU A 38 -21.77 37.33 6.10
CA LEU A 38 -20.39 36.84 6.10
C LEU A 38 -20.24 35.54 6.89
N THR A 39 -20.86 35.43 8.07
CA THR A 39 -20.85 34.20 8.88
C THR A 39 -21.67 33.09 8.26
N LEU A 40 -22.77 33.40 7.56
CA LEU A 40 -23.52 32.40 6.79
C LEU A 40 -22.72 31.94 5.56
N THR A 41 -22.02 32.84 4.84
CA THR A 41 -21.18 32.45 3.70
C THR A 41 -19.91 31.72 4.11
N LEU A 42 -19.26 32.12 5.21
CA LEU A 42 -18.12 31.40 5.78
C LEU A 42 -18.58 30.05 6.36
N GLY A 43 -19.74 29.99 7.01
CA GLY A 43 -20.35 28.73 7.45
C GLY A 43 -20.73 27.81 6.28
N PHE A 44 -21.17 28.36 5.14
CA PHE A 44 -21.46 27.59 3.92
C PHE A 44 -20.19 27.15 3.18
N LEU A 45 -19.14 27.97 3.15
CA LEU A 45 -17.83 27.63 2.58
C LEU A 45 -17.11 26.60 3.45
N GLN A 46 -17.22 26.71 4.78
CA GLN A 46 -16.69 25.74 5.74
C GLN A 46 -17.52 24.45 5.74
N ARG A 47 -18.84 24.50 5.51
CA ARG A 47 -19.65 23.30 5.22
C ARG A 47 -19.34 22.69 3.86
N ARG A 48 -19.01 23.46 2.82
CA ARG A 48 -18.61 22.91 1.52
C ARG A 48 -17.22 22.27 1.56
N HIS A 49 -16.25 22.85 2.28
CA HIS A 49 -14.96 22.19 2.53
C HIS A 49 -15.10 20.97 3.45
N SER A 50 -15.94 21.04 4.48
CA SER A 50 -16.21 19.88 5.36
C SER A 50 -17.06 18.79 4.71
N GLN A 51 -17.85 19.08 3.66
CA GLN A 51 -18.64 18.08 2.93
C GLN A 51 -17.94 17.52 1.69
N SER A 52 -16.82 18.12 1.24
CA SER A 52 -15.95 17.52 0.22
C SER A 52 -14.94 16.53 0.82
N ALA A 53 -14.66 16.62 2.12
CA ALA A 53 -14.10 15.52 2.91
C ALA A 53 -15.22 14.60 3.40
N ARG A 54 -16.05 14.08 2.47
CA ARG A 54 -16.61 12.76 2.73
C ARG A 54 -15.38 11.87 2.84
N ARG A 55 -15.03 11.43 4.05
CA ARG A 55 -14.44 10.10 4.21
C ARG A 55 -15.27 9.24 3.27
N LEU A 56 -14.66 8.77 2.17
CA LEU A 56 -15.22 7.61 1.51
C LEU A 56 -15.48 6.66 2.67
N ASP A 57 -16.76 6.33 2.89
CA ASP A 57 -17.10 5.12 3.62
C ASP A 57 -16.10 4.09 3.14
N ASP A 58 -15.35 3.47 4.08
CA ASP A 58 -14.29 2.50 3.80
C ASP A 58 -14.71 1.74 2.55
N PRO A 59 -13.94 1.82 1.43
CA PRO A 59 -14.32 1.16 0.18
C PRO A 59 -14.75 -0.23 0.58
N PRO A 60 -16.01 -0.61 0.25
CA PRO A 60 -16.80 -1.57 1.02
C PRO A 60 -15.87 -2.63 1.53
N ILE A 61 -15.65 -2.68 2.86
CA ILE A 61 -14.78 -3.67 3.55
C ILE A 61 -15.04 -4.97 2.82
N TRP A 62 -14.16 -5.36 1.90
CA TRP A 62 -14.47 -6.43 0.96
C TRP A 62 -14.58 -7.67 1.82
N PRO A 63 -15.79 -8.20 2.09
CA PRO A 63 -15.92 -9.40 2.87
C PRO A 63 -16.13 -10.48 1.83
N LYS A 64 -15.10 -10.73 1.01
CA LYS A 64 -15.06 -12.04 0.37
C LYS A 64 -14.58 -12.98 1.47
N GLN A 65 -15.54 -13.71 2.04
CA GLN A 65 -15.25 -15.04 2.56
C GLN A 65 -14.26 -15.66 1.58
N ILE A 66 -13.10 -16.09 2.09
CA ILE A 66 -12.01 -16.59 1.25
C ILE A 66 -12.64 -17.58 0.27
N THR A 67 -12.62 -17.22 -1.01
CA THR A 67 -13.27 -18.07 -2.02
C THR A 67 -12.49 -19.38 -2.13
N GLU A 68 -13.14 -20.46 -2.54
CA GLU A 68 -12.45 -21.72 -2.82
C GLU A 68 -11.29 -21.50 -3.82
N GLU A 69 -11.46 -20.56 -4.76
CA GLU A 69 -10.40 -20.15 -5.69
C GLU A 69 -9.19 -19.54 -4.96
N GLU A 70 -9.39 -18.58 -4.05
CA GLU A 70 -8.32 -17.94 -3.28
C GLU A 70 -7.60 -18.93 -2.35
N THR A 71 -8.34 -19.81 -1.68
CA THR A 71 -7.73 -20.88 -0.87
C THR A 71 -7.03 -21.95 -1.70
N SER A 72 -7.40 -22.15 -2.96
CA SER A 72 -6.76 -23.14 -3.85
C SER A 72 -5.46 -22.62 -4.52
N ARG A 73 -5.14 -21.33 -4.35
CA ARG A 73 -3.95 -20.73 -4.97
C ARG A 73 -2.67 -21.43 -4.52
N ASN A 74 -1.83 -21.73 -5.51
CA ASN A 74 -0.51 -22.29 -5.34
C ASN A 74 0.53 -21.36 -5.94
N SER A 75 1.73 -21.43 -5.38
CA SER A 75 2.87 -20.67 -5.88
C SER A 75 3.14 -20.96 -7.37
N ALA A 76 3.55 -19.92 -8.08
CA ALA A 76 4.13 -19.99 -9.41
C ALA A 76 5.51 -20.62 -9.39
N TYR A 77 6.21 -20.50 -8.26
CA TYR A 77 7.46 -21.17 -8.05
C TYR A 77 7.22 -22.65 -7.76
N THR A 78 8.08 -23.49 -8.34
CA THR A 78 8.03 -24.93 -8.13
C THR A 78 8.99 -25.35 -7.03
N PRO A 79 8.70 -26.40 -6.25
CA PRO A 79 9.62 -26.94 -5.24
C PRO A 79 10.99 -27.30 -5.81
N SER A 80 11.05 -27.78 -7.06
CA SER A 80 12.31 -28.10 -7.74
C SER A 80 13.24 -26.90 -7.92
N MET A 81 12.70 -25.68 -8.00
CA MET A 81 13.50 -24.45 -8.09
C MET A 81 14.26 -24.15 -6.79
N PHE A 82 13.81 -24.71 -5.67
CA PHE A 82 14.34 -24.46 -4.32
C PHE A 82 15.10 -25.66 -3.75
N ARG A 83 15.67 -26.50 -4.62
CA ARG A 83 16.66 -27.51 -4.25
C ARG A 83 18.02 -26.83 -4.10
N SER A 84 18.89 -27.32 -3.21
CA SER A 84 20.19 -26.70 -2.90
C SER A 84 21.01 -26.39 -4.17
N GLU A 85 21.07 -27.32 -5.13
CA GLU A 85 21.76 -27.12 -6.41
C GLU A 85 21.15 -26.01 -7.29
N GLN A 86 19.84 -25.77 -7.18
CA GLN A 86 19.11 -24.80 -7.99
C GLN A 86 19.08 -23.40 -7.37
N LEU A 87 19.28 -23.29 -6.06
CA LEU A 87 19.37 -21.99 -5.38
C LEU A 87 20.58 -21.19 -5.91
N GLU A 88 21.73 -21.84 -6.08
CA GLU A 88 22.93 -21.19 -6.61
C GLU A 88 22.77 -20.77 -8.08
N ILE A 89 22.11 -21.59 -8.90
CA ILE A 89 21.95 -21.33 -10.35
C ILE A 89 20.94 -20.21 -10.60
N ASN A 90 19.81 -20.25 -9.88
CA ASN A 90 18.72 -19.29 -10.09
C ASN A 90 18.83 -18.06 -9.19
N HIS A 91 19.80 -18.06 -8.27
CA HIS A 91 19.96 -17.06 -7.21
C HIS A 91 18.71 -16.90 -6.34
N TYR A 92 17.88 -17.93 -6.20
CA TYR A 92 16.69 -17.86 -5.35
C TYR A 92 17.07 -17.87 -3.87
N LEU A 93 16.30 -17.13 -3.08
CA LEU A 93 16.55 -16.93 -1.66
C LEU A 93 15.60 -17.80 -0.83
N PRO A 94 16.11 -18.77 -0.06
CA PRO A 94 15.30 -19.45 0.94
C PRO A 94 14.96 -18.47 2.08
N VAL A 95 13.77 -18.62 2.66
CA VAL A 95 13.21 -17.67 3.62
C VAL A 95 12.70 -18.39 4.85
N THR A 96 12.96 -17.81 6.01
CA THR A 96 12.30 -18.15 7.28
C THR A 96 11.04 -17.30 7.45
N ALA A 97 9.88 -17.92 7.57
CA ALA A 97 8.65 -17.21 7.92
C ALA A 97 8.50 -17.11 9.44
N ILE A 98 8.15 -15.93 9.93
CA ILE A 98 7.98 -15.61 11.34
C ILE A 98 6.59 -15.03 11.50
N LEU A 99 5.73 -15.84 12.10
CA LEU A 99 4.32 -15.57 12.29
C LEU A 99 4.07 -15.09 13.70
N ASN A 100 3.35 -13.99 13.83
CA ASN A 100 2.94 -13.48 15.13
C ASN A 100 1.47 -13.83 15.36
N ARG A 101 1.21 -14.67 16.36
CA ARG A 101 -0.14 -15.07 16.74
C ARG A 101 -0.67 -14.18 17.84
N ILE A 102 -1.72 -13.43 17.50
CA ILE A 102 -2.38 -12.48 18.39
C ILE A 102 -3.88 -12.69 18.48
N ASP A 103 -4.48 -13.53 17.63
CA ASP A 103 -5.90 -13.83 17.64
C ASP A 103 -6.18 -15.29 18.06
N THR A 104 -7.26 -15.49 18.81
CA THR A 104 -7.70 -16.81 19.31
C THR A 104 -8.39 -17.64 18.22
N ALA A 105 -8.64 -17.03 17.06
CA ALA A 105 -9.20 -17.71 15.90
C ALA A 105 -8.26 -18.80 15.35
N SER A 106 -8.81 -19.67 14.49
CA SER A 106 -8.04 -20.61 13.67
C SER A 106 -7.14 -19.93 12.61
N GLY A 107 -6.85 -18.64 12.78
CA GLY A 107 -6.14 -17.80 11.82
C GLY A 107 -4.75 -18.31 11.53
N ILE A 108 -4.01 -18.65 12.59
CA ILE A 108 -2.66 -19.21 12.49
C ILE A 108 -2.61 -20.50 11.64
N ASN A 109 -3.59 -21.39 11.78
CA ASN A 109 -3.65 -22.64 11.02
C ASN A 109 -3.82 -22.38 9.52
N TYR A 110 -4.71 -21.47 9.16
CA TYR A 110 -4.90 -21.07 7.76
C TYR A 110 -3.66 -20.37 7.19
N THR A 111 -3.03 -19.51 7.99
CA THR A 111 -1.80 -18.80 7.59
C THR A 111 -0.67 -19.79 7.34
N VAL A 112 -0.41 -20.72 8.28
CA VAL A 112 0.62 -21.77 8.10
C VAL A 112 0.29 -22.63 6.87
N GLN A 113 -0.95 -23.12 6.75
CA GLN A 113 -1.36 -23.92 5.59
C GLN A 113 -1.17 -23.18 4.26
N HIS A 114 -1.42 -21.88 4.23
CA HIS A 114 -1.21 -21.04 3.07
C HIS A 114 0.27 -20.86 2.75
N LEU A 115 1.11 -20.50 3.72
CA LEU A 115 2.55 -20.32 3.52
C LEU A 115 3.22 -21.62 3.05
N LEU A 116 2.80 -22.78 3.54
CA LEU A 116 3.33 -24.08 3.10
C LEU A 116 3.10 -24.34 1.59
N LYS A 117 2.25 -23.60 0.89
CA LYS A 117 2.10 -23.72 -0.58
C LYS A 117 3.24 -23.04 -1.36
N TYR A 118 4.08 -22.26 -0.69
CA TYR A 118 5.16 -21.50 -1.31
C TYR A 118 6.52 -22.15 -1.03
N PRO A 119 7.29 -22.50 -2.07
CA PRO A 119 8.50 -23.33 -1.91
C PRO A 119 9.72 -22.58 -1.37
N TYR A 120 9.71 -21.26 -1.37
CA TYR A 120 10.78 -20.45 -0.78
C TYR A 120 10.74 -20.40 0.75
N PHE A 121 9.61 -20.74 1.39
CA PHE A 121 9.59 -20.92 2.83
C PHE A 121 10.19 -22.27 3.20
N LYS A 122 11.27 -22.19 3.96
CA LYS A 122 12.09 -23.35 4.35
C LYS A 122 12.16 -23.56 5.86
N GLU A 123 11.59 -22.64 6.63
CA GLU A 123 11.50 -22.68 8.08
C GLU A 123 10.34 -21.78 8.51
N LEU A 124 9.58 -22.19 9.53
CA LEU A 124 8.52 -21.38 10.13
C LEU A 124 8.75 -21.25 11.64
N TYR A 125 8.69 -20.02 12.13
CA TYR A 125 8.56 -19.69 13.54
C TYR A 125 7.18 -19.11 13.82
N ILE A 126 6.55 -19.54 14.91
CA ILE A 126 5.30 -18.98 15.42
C ILE A 126 5.60 -18.36 16.78
N TYR A 127 5.58 -17.03 16.86
CA TYR A 127 5.60 -16.29 18.11
C TYR A 127 4.17 -16.20 18.65
N ASN A 128 3.87 -17.01 19.66
CA ASN A 128 2.55 -17.11 20.25
C ASN A 128 2.41 -16.12 21.41
N GLN A 129 1.58 -15.09 21.24
CA GLN A 129 1.26 -14.14 22.32
C GLN A 129 0.11 -14.62 23.21
N LEU A 130 -0.54 -15.73 22.86
CA LEU A 130 -1.73 -16.23 23.55
C LEU A 130 -1.35 -17.36 24.53
N HIS A 131 -0.84 -16.98 25.71
CA HIS A 131 -0.39 -17.93 26.73
C HIS A 131 -1.50 -18.88 27.23
N GLU A 132 -2.76 -18.43 27.20
CA GLU A 132 -3.90 -19.24 27.64
C GLU A 132 -4.27 -20.34 26.64
N GLU A 133 -3.77 -20.25 25.40
CA GLU A 133 -4.04 -21.17 24.30
C GLU A 133 -2.73 -21.65 23.66
N PRO A 134 -1.93 -22.48 24.34
CA PRO A 134 -0.65 -22.94 23.80
C PRO A 134 -0.84 -23.77 22.52
N LEU A 135 0.08 -23.60 21.57
CA LEU A 135 0.11 -24.41 20.35
C LEU A 135 1.02 -25.63 20.54
N THR A 136 0.80 -26.67 19.72
CA THR A 136 1.70 -27.82 19.69
C THR A 136 2.18 -28.08 18.26
N THR A 137 3.41 -28.57 18.11
CA THR A 137 4.02 -28.76 16.78
C THR A 137 3.31 -29.84 15.97
N GLU A 138 2.73 -30.85 16.64
CA GLU A 138 2.02 -31.96 16.00
C GLU A 138 0.81 -31.48 15.19
N GLN A 139 0.21 -30.33 15.56
CA GLN A 139 -0.89 -29.70 14.82
C GLN A 139 -0.49 -29.32 13.40
N PHE A 140 0.78 -29.02 13.17
CA PHE A 140 1.31 -28.56 11.89
C PHE A 140 2.02 -29.65 11.10
N GLU A 141 2.50 -30.71 11.76
CA GLU A 141 3.10 -31.89 11.10
C GLU A 141 2.13 -32.56 10.11
N VAL A 142 0.85 -32.68 10.49
CA VAL A 142 -0.19 -33.25 9.63
C VAL A 142 -0.35 -32.45 8.33
N MET A 143 -0.29 -31.11 8.41
CA MET A 143 -0.43 -30.23 7.26
C MET A 143 0.74 -30.39 6.28
N ASN A 144 1.96 -30.56 6.82
CA ASN A 144 3.17 -30.81 6.04
C ASN A 144 3.08 -32.12 5.25
N ASN A 145 2.53 -33.17 5.87
CA ASN A 145 2.40 -34.49 5.25
C ASN A 145 1.38 -34.52 4.09
N THR A 146 0.28 -33.77 4.19
CA THR A 146 -0.69 -33.63 3.09
C THR A 146 -0.14 -32.93 1.85
N ARG A 147 0.97 -32.18 1.98
CA ARG A 147 1.68 -31.55 0.85
C ARG A 147 2.25 -32.59 -0.12
N GLY A 148 2.69 -33.75 0.39
CA GLY A 148 3.36 -34.79 -0.39
C GLY A 148 2.45 -35.66 -1.25
N THR A 149 1.15 -35.74 -0.95
CA THR A 149 0.26 -36.73 -1.57
C THR A 149 -0.43 -36.25 -2.85
N ALA A 150 -0.56 -34.93 -3.07
CA ALA A 150 -1.37 -34.40 -4.17
C ALA A 150 -0.68 -34.39 -5.55
N ALA A 151 0.66 -34.52 -5.62
CA ALA A 151 1.41 -34.38 -6.87
C ALA A 151 2.47 -35.46 -7.13
N GLY A 152 2.66 -36.45 -6.24
CA GLY A 152 3.72 -37.45 -6.38
C GLY A 152 5.16 -36.89 -6.31
N ILE A 153 5.30 -35.65 -5.84
CA ILE A 153 6.58 -34.97 -5.64
C ILE A 153 6.85 -35.00 -4.14
N HIS A 154 7.95 -35.62 -3.73
CA HIS A 154 8.43 -35.51 -2.35
C HIS A 154 8.82 -34.06 -2.08
N HIS A 155 7.98 -33.35 -1.32
CA HIS A 155 8.31 -32.04 -0.79
C HIS A 155 9.21 -32.22 0.42
N GLU A 156 10.23 -31.38 0.53
CA GLU A 156 11.00 -31.22 1.76
C GLU A 156 10.07 -30.75 2.87
N GLU A 157 10.12 -31.42 4.02
CA GLU A 157 9.36 -31.03 5.21
C GLU A 157 9.87 -29.67 5.70
N VAL A 158 8.94 -28.74 5.87
CA VAL A 158 9.26 -27.42 6.44
C VAL A 158 9.13 -27.50 7.97
N PRO A 159 10.22 -27.30 8.74
CA PRO A 159 10.14 -27.32 10.19
C PRO A 159 9.32 -26.14 10.71
N VAL A 160 8.48 -26.42 11.71
CA VAL A 160 7.66 -25.43 12.40
C VAL A 160 8.07 -25.38 13.87
N HIS A 161 8.48 -24.20 14.32
CA HIS A 161 8.91 -23.95 15.70
C HIS A 161 7.94 -22.99 16.37
N ILE A 162 7.60 -23.25 17.63
CA ILE A 162 6.66 -22.44 18.41
C ILE A 162 7.42 -21.81 19.56
N TYR A 163 7.28 -20.50 19.70
CA TYR A 163 7.87 -19.69 20.76
C TYR A 163 6.74 -19.01 21.51
N GLU A 164 6.55 -19.43 22.75
CA GLU A 164 5.60 -18.79 23.64
C GLU A 164 6.21 -17.48 24.14
N LYS A 165 5.44 -16.40 24.09
CA LYS A 165 5.79 -15.19 24.83
C LYS A 165 5.93 -15.59 26.31
N GLU A 166 6.80 -14.93 27.07
CA GLU A 166 6.78 -15.07 28.54
C GLU A 166 5.83 -14.03 29.15
N PRO A 167 5.00 -14.39 30.14
CA PRO A 167 4.14 -13.42 30.81
C PRO A 167 5.00 -12.48 31.66
N THR A 168 5.34 -11.31 31.14
CA THR A 168 6.12 -10.29 31.83
C THR A 168 5.20 -9.28 32.54
N GLU A 169 5.54 -8.91 33.78
CA GLU A 169 4.76 -7.95 34.58
C GLU A 169 4.91 -6.49 34.08
N ASP A 170 5.96 -6.20 33.31
CA ASP A 170 6.30 -4.88 32.76
C ASP A 170 6.33 -4.90 31.21
N ASN A 171 5.21 -4.52 30.58
CA ASN A 171 4.96 -4.67 29.14
C ASN A 171 5.65 -3.65 28.21
N GLU A 172 6.40 -2.66 28.71
CA GLU A 172 6.80 -1.49 27.90
C GLU A 172 8.23 -1.56 27.31
N ASP A 173 9.06 -2.52 27.75
CA ASP A 173 10.50 -2.56 27.40
C ASP A 173 10.94 -3.82 26.63
N GLU A 174 10.04 -4.74 26.30
CA GLU A 174 10.38 -6.01 25.65
C GLU A 174 10.61 -5.83 24.14
N LEU A 175 11.70 -6.41 23.64
CA LEU A 175 12.02 -6.48 22.22
C LEU A 175 10.92 -7.27 21.49
N ASP A 176 10.48 -6.80 20.33
CA ASP A 176 9.55 -7.57 19.50
C ASP A 176 10.19 -8.92 19.14
N GLY A 177 9.65 -10.00 19.71
CA GLY A 177 10.20 -11.36 19.57
C GLY A 177 10.37 -11.80 18.12
N ARG A 178 9.65 -11.20 17.16
CA ARG A 178 9.87 -11.47 15.73
C ARG A 178 11.26 -11.07 15.26
N LEU A 179 11.81 -9.96 15.76
CA LEU A 179 13.16 -9.50 15.41
C LEU A 179 14.22 -10.47 15.96
N GLU A 180 14.06 -10.93 17.20
CA GLU A 180 14.93 -11.93 17.82
C GLU A 180 14.91 -13.25 17.03
N LEU A 181 13.71 -13.75 16.71
CA LEU A 181 13.54 -14.97 15.94
C LEU A 181 14.16 -14.86 14.55
N CYS A 182 14.04 -13.70 13.89
CA CYS A 182 14.72 -13.47 12.61
C CYS A 182 16.23 -13.47 12.77
N ALA A 183 16.76 -12.79 13.79
CA ALA A 183 18.20 -12.77 14.06
C ALA A 183 18.76 -14.16 14.41
N ALA A 184 17.95 -15.04 14.99
CA ALA A 184 18.31 -16.41 15.38
C ALA A 184 18.04 -17.47 14.29
N SER A 185 17.22 -17.14 13.28
CA SER A 185 16.79 -18.08 12.23
C SER A 185 17.93 -18.68 11.40
N ILE A 186 17.65 -19.78 10.68
CA ILE A 186 18.68 -20.45 9.87
C ILE A 186 19.02 -19.66 8.61
N TYR A 187 18.02 -19.09 7.94
CA TYR A 187 18.17 -18.44 6.63
C TYR A 187 18.44 -16.93 6.75
N ASP A 188 19.08 -16.35 5.73
CA ASP A 188 19.48 -14.93 5.72
C ASP A 188 18.34 -13.96 5.42
N HIS A 189 17.14 -14.49 5.17
CA HIS A 189 15.96 -13.72 4.79
C HIS A 189 14.77 -14.16 5.61
N CYS A 190 14.04 -13.19 6.16
CA CYS A 190 12.88 -13.43 6.99
C CYS A 190 11.62 -12.88 6.34
N TYR A 191 10.48 -13.47 6.66
CA TYR A 191 9.16 -12.97 6.30
C TYR A 191 8.32 -12.78 7.56
N PHE A 192 7.81 -11.56 7.79
CA PHE A 192 6.94 -11.24 8.92
C PHE A 192 5.47 -11.19 8.50
N GLN A 193 4.58 -11.77 9.31
CA GLN A 193 3.13 -11.61 9.16
C GLN A 193 2.40 -11.88 10.48
N ASP A 194 1.34 -11.12 10.77
CA ASP A 194 0.39 -11.44 11.83
C ASP A 194 -0.65 -12.46 11.35
N ASP A 195 -1.23 -13.25 12.26
CA ASP A 195 -2.20 -14.29 11.91
C ASP A 195 -3.63 -13.79 11.62
N THR A 196 -3.87 -12.50 11.82
CA THR A 196 -5.15 -11.80 11.55
C THR A 196 -5.37 -11.45 10.08
N VAL A 197 -4.33 -11.55 9.26
CA VAL A 197 -4.38 -11.19 7.84
C VAL A 197 -3.72 -12.28 7.01
N LEU A 198 -4.34 -12.59 5.87
CA LEU A 198 -3.80 -13.53 4.89
C LEU A 198 -3.29 -12.77 3.66
N ASN A 199 -1.97 -12.84 3.42
CA ASN A 199 -1.37 -12.28 2.22
C ASN A 199 -1.50 -13.25 1.04
N LEU A 200 -2.34 -12.92 0.05
CA LEU A 200 -2.53 -13.73 -1.15
C LEU A 200 -1.54 -13.43 -2.29
N TYR A 201 -0.65 -12.45 -2.11
CA TYR A 201 0.21 -11.89 -3.16
C TYR A 201 1.70 -12.16 -2.91
N LEU A 202 1.98 -13.34 -2.36
CA LEU A 202 3.30 -13.71 -1.86
C LEU A 202 4.30 -13.93 -2.99
N ASP A 203 3.91 -14.49 -4.14
CA ASP A 203 4.82 -14.69 -5.27
C ASP A 203 5.25 -13.35 -5.87
N SER A 204 4.31 -12.41 -5.98
CA SER A 204 4.56 -11.05 -6.47
C SER A 204 5.47 -10.29 -5.51
N LEU A 205 5.20 -10.38 -4.21
CA LEU A 205 6.03 -9.77 -3.17
C LEU A 205 7.44 -10.37 -3.16
N TYR A 206 7.55 -11.69 -3.24
CA TYR A 206 8.83 -12.39 -3.31
C TYR A 206 9.60 -12.02 -4.58
N THR A 207 8.93 -12.00 -5.74
CA THR A 207 9.55 -11.58 -7.02
C THR A 207 10.11 -10.16 -6.92
N GLN A 208 9.40 -9.26 -6.24
CA GLN A 208 9.87 -7.90 -6.01
C GLN A 208 11.07 -7.87 -5.05
N TYR A 209 11.00 -8.63 -3.95
CA TYR A 209 12.08 -8.77 -2.98
C TYR A 209 13.38 -9.26 -3.63
N MET A 210 13.28 -10.24 -4.52
CA MET A 210 14.39 -10.82 -5.27
C MET A 210 15.19 -9.80 -6.11
N ASP A 211 14.59 -8.68 -6.52
CA ASP A 211 15.28 -7.62 -7.27
C ASP A 211 16.21 -6.79 -6.37
N ARG A 212 15.85 -6.60 -5.09
CA ARG A 212 16.59 -5.82 -4.09
C ARG A 212 16.41 -6.43 -2.69
N PRO A 213 17.07 -7.56 -2.40
CA PRO A 213 16.88 -8.31 -1.15
C PRO A 213 17.53 -7.63 0.06
N ASP A 214 18.34 -6.60 -0.17
CA ASP A 214 18.96 -5.74 0.85
C ASP A 214 17.97 -4.77 1.52
N ARG A 215 16.72 -4.71 1.04
CA ARG A 215 15.70 -3.76 1.51
C ARG A 215 14.49 -4.44 2.12
N ILE A 216 13.71 -3.68 2.88
CA ILE A 216 12.39 -4.11 3.35
C ILE A 216 11.40 -4.05 2.17
N HIS A 217 10.69 -5.15 1.92
CA HIS A 217 9.57 -5.20 0.96
C HIS A 217 8.31 -5.60 1.71
N ALA A 218 7.31 -4.72 1.74
CA ALA A 218 6.10 -4.90 2.51
C ALA A 218 4.86 -4.89 1.63
N HIS A 219 3.97 -5.83 1.87
CA HIS A 219 2.60 -5.80 1.39
C HIS A 219 1.80 -4.80 2.24
N ILE A 220 1.16 -3.84 1.59
CA ILE A 220 0.38 -2.79 2.23
C ILE A 220 -1.06 -2.86 1.72
N ARG A 221 -2.02 -2.75 2.64
CA ARG A 221 -3.43 -2.65 2.27
C ARG A 221 -3.63 -1.45 1.36
N SER A 222 -4.39 -1.62 0.29
CA SER A 222 -4.66 -0.53 -0.66
C SER A 222 -5.16 0.77 -0.01
N VAL A 223 -5.90 0.67 1.09
CA VAL A 223 -6.43 1.81 1.85
C VAL A 223 -5.34 2.59 2.61
N ASP A 224 -4.27 1.93 3.05
CA ASP A 224 -3.20 2.57 3.82
C ASP A 224 -2.01 2.98 2.93
N TYR A 225 -2.04 2.59 1.65
CA TYR A 225 -0.91 2.75 0.73
C TYR A 225 -0.47 4.21 0.59
N LEU A 226 -1.43 5.13 0.43
CA LEU A 226 -1.14 6.56 0.31
C LEU A 226 -0.56 7.13 1.60
N ASP A 227 -1.02 6.68 2.77
CA ASP A 227 -0.51 7.15 4.06
C ASP A 227 0.92 6.62 4.31
N ASN A 228 1.22 5.36 3.98
CA ASN A 228 2.59 4.83 4.03
C ASN A 228 3.53 5.56 3.06
N LEU A 229 3.02 5.97 1.89
CA LEU A 229 3.78 6.82 0.98
C LEU A 229 3.98 8.23 1.52
N ARG A 230 3.01 8.81 2.25
CA ARG A 230 3.09 10.12 2.95
C ARG A 230 4.10 10.13 4.07
N TRP A 231 4.24 9.01 4.77
CA TRP A 231 5.21 8.81 5.84
C TRP A 231 6.55 8.37 5.29
N ARG A 232 7.04 9.11 4.29
CA ARG A 232 8.41 9.11 3.82
C ARG A 232 9.01 10.45 4.19
N PHE A 233 10.15 10.40 4.85
CA PHE A 233 10.83 11.53 5.44
C PHE A 233 12.19 11.66 4.77
N GLU A 234 12.60 12.90 4.52
CA GLU A 234 13.90 13.18 3.93
C GLU A 234 14.53 14.39 4.62
N ASN A 235 15.84 14.39 4.75
CA ASN A 235 16.62 15.57 5.09
C ASN A 235 18.04 15.36 4.53
N GLN A 236 18.33 16.02 3.42
CA GLN A 236 19.59 15.83 2.69
C GLN A 236 20.81 16.30 3.48
N ASP A 237 20.63 17.30 4.36
CA ASP A 237 21.74 17.90 5.12
C ASP A 237 22.34 16.92 6.13
N ILE A 238 21.53 15.97 6.62
CA ILE A 238 21.94 14.94 7.59
C ILE A 238 21.84 13.51 7.01
N GLY A 239 21.50 13.36 5.73
CA GLY A 239 21.34 12.05 5.09
C GLY A 239 20.16 11.22 5.60
N LEU A 240 19.10 11.85 6.13
CA LEU A 240 17.87 11.17 6.54
C LEU A 240 17.04 10.83 5.30
N HIS A 241 16.62 9.58 5.18
CA HIS A 241 15.78 9.05 4.10
C HIS A 241 15.01 7.80 4.56
N ALA A 242 14.13 7.99 5.54
CA ALA A 242 13.36 6.92 6.16
C ALA A 242 11.91 6.88 5.66
N GLY A 243 11.33 5.69 5.54
CA GLY A 243 9.91 5.53 5.24
C GLY A 243 9.25 4.49 6.13
N TYR A 244 8.00 4.72 6.50
CA TYR A 244 7.21 3.76 7.25
C TYR A 244 6.60 2.69 6.33
N ALA A 245 6.51 1.47 6.86
CA ALA A 245 5.77 0.36 6.28
C ALA A 245 5.22 -0.53 7.41
N ASP A 246 3.95 -0.89 7.34
CA ASP A 246 3.34 -1.83 8.28
C ASP A 246 3.69 -3.29 7.90
N LEU A 247 4.61 -3.90 8.66
CA LEU A 247 5.12 -5.24 8.36
C LEU A 247 4.13 -6.36 8.75
N ARG A 248 3.07 -6.06 9.49
CA ARG A 248 2.11 -7.05 10.00
C ARG A 248 1.33 -7.75 8.89
N HIS A 249 1.17 -7.10 7.74
CA HIS A 249 0.41 -7.62 6.61
C HIS A 249 1.21 -8.53 5.66
N GLY A 250 2.48 -8.79 5.98
CA GLY A 250 3.39 -9.54 5.12
C GLY A 250 4.57 -8.69 4.66
N ALA A 251 5.78 -9.00 5.12
CA ALA A 251 6.98 -8.30 4.66
C ALA A 251 8.21 -9.20 4.63
N PHE A 252 9.00 -9.11 3.56
CA PHE A 252 10.34 -9.70 3.52
C PHE A 252 11.38 -8.70 4.02
N VAL A 253 12.28 -9.19 4.87
CA VAL A 253 13.37 -8.41 5.45
C VAL A 253 14.67 -9.21 5.41
N PRO A 254 15.83 -8.56 5.14
CA PRO A 254 17.12 -9.22 5.28
C PRO A 254 17.49 -9.36 6.76
N LYS A 255 17.96 -10.55 7.15
CA LYS A 255 18.42 -10.84 8.51
C LYS A 255 19.58 -9.94 8.95
N SER A 256 20.48 -9.60 8.03
CA SER A 256 21.60 -8.69 8.29
C SER A 256 21.14 -7.32 8.77
N LEU A 257 20.03 -6.81 8.21
CA LEU A 257 19.42 -5.55 8.67
C LEU A 257 18.83 -5.70 10.06
N VAL A 258 18.09 -6.79 10.32
CA VAL A 258 17.55 -7.09 11.66
C VAL A 258 18.66 -7.17 12.71
N GLN A 259 19.74 -7.90 12.42
CA GLN A 259 20.88 -8.01 13.32
C GLN A 259 21.58 -6.66 13.58
N SER A 260 21.64 -5.79 12.59
CA SER A 260 22.22 -4.44 12.75
C SER A 260 21.36 -3.50 13.61
N LEU A 261 20.08 -3.84 13.80
CA LEU A 261 19.07 -3.04 14.50
C LEU A 261 18.37 -3.87 15.59
N LEU A 262 19.05 -4.86 16.17
CA LEU A 262 18.41 -5.76 17.13
C LEU A 262 18.05 -5.05 18.44
N ASP A 263 18.73 -3.95 18.77
CA ASP A 263 18.44 -3.13 19.95
C ASP A 263 17.12 -2.32 19.83
N GLN A 264 16.37 -2.46 18.72
CA GLN A 264 15.12 -1.74 18.51
C GLN A 264 13.93 -2.49 19.08
N LYS A 265 13.26 -1.88 20.06
CA LYS A 265 12.17 -2.50 20.84
C LYS A 265 10.97 -2.92 20.00
N ASP A 266 10.67 -2.21 18.91
CA ASP A 266 9.45 -2.42 18.14
C ASP A 266 9.67 -2.32 16.62
N LEU A 267 8.73 -2.88 15.85
CA LEU A 267 8.81 -2.88 14.38
C LEU A 267 8.74 -1.50 13.74
N VAL A 268 8.04 -0.52 14.33
CA VAL A 268 7.95 0.85 13.78
C VAL A 268 9.32 1.51 13.84
N SER A 269 9.97 1.42 15.00
CA SER A 269 11.34 1.87 15.20
C SER A 269 12.32 1.15 14.28
N PHE A 270 12.24 -0.17 14.17
CA PHE A 270 13.08 -0.97 13.26
C PHE A 270 13.00 -0.47 11.81
N VAL A 271 11.77 -0.29 11.29
CA VAL A 271 11.56 0.16 9.90
C VAL A 271 12.14 1.55 9.67
N LEU A 272 11.88 2.51 10.55
CA LEU A 272 12.35 3.88 10.36
C LEU A 272 13.86 4.02 10.56
N LEU A 273 14.42 3.37 11.58
CA LEU A 273 15.85 3.42 11.88
C LEU A 273 16.70 2.67 10.85
N SER A 274 16.09 1.83 10.01
CA SER A 274 16.76 1.31 8.83
C SER A 274 17.14 2.38 7.81
N ASN A 275 16.63 3.61 7.97
CA ASN A 275 16.94 4.79 7.16
C ASN A 275 16.89 4.48 5.66
N GLN A 276 15.83 3.81 5.22
CA GLN A 276 15.58 3.52 3.82
C GLN A 276 14.09 3.73 3.52
N TYR A 277 13.74 3.79 2.23
CA TYR A 277 12.36 3.68 1.79
C TYR A 277 11.99 2.23 1.53
N PRO A 278 11.10 1.61 2.34
CA PRO A 278 10.58 0.29 2.05
C PRO A 278 9.92 0.26 0.67
N VAL A 279 10.07 -0.87 -0.01
CA VAL A 279 9.36 -1.16 -1.24
C VAL A 279 7.96 -1.61 -0.87
N LEU A 280 6.95 -0.92 -1.40
CA LEU A 280 5.56 -1.11 -1.00
C LEU A 280 4.76 -1.77 -2.13
N LEU A 281 4.19 -2.93 -1.86
CA LEU A 281 3.30 -3.65 -2.76
C LEU A 281 1.84 -3.42 -2.33
N ALA A 282 1.11 -2.63 -3.11
CA ALA A 282 -0.25 -2.20 -2.76
C ALA A 282 -1.30 -3.20 -3.25
N ASN A 283 -1.99 -3.88 -2.34
CA ASN A 283 -3.04 -4.84 -2.69
C ASN A 283 -4.15 -4.90 -1.63
N PRO A 284 -5.37 -5.34 -2.01
CA PRO A 284 -6.42 -5.60 -1.03
C PRO A 284 -6.02 -6.81 -0.16
N SER A 285 -6.19 -6.70 1.16
CA SER A 285 -5.88 -7.80 2.07
C SER A 285 -7.13 -8.57 2.48
N LEU A 286 -6.99 -9.88 2.66
CA LEU A 286 -8.04 -10.70 3.26
C LEU A 286 -7.85 -10.75 4.77
N ARG A 287 -8.90 -10.39 5.50
CA ARG A 287 -8.92 -10.44 6.96
C ARG A 287 -9.34 -11.83 7.39
N ASN A 288 -8.58 -12.42 8.31
CA ASN A 288 -8.83 -13.72 8.89
C ASN A 288 -9.16 -13.52 10.37
N GLY A 289 -10.42 -13.17 10.66
CA GLY A 289 -10.89 -12.94 12.03
C GLY A 289 -11.53 -11.58 12.27
N THR A 290 -11.91 -11.36 13.53
CA THR A 290 -12.44 -10.09 14.02
C THR A 290 -11.29 -9.24 14.52
N GLU A 291 -10.63 -8.48 13.63
CA GLU A 291 -9.82 -7.35 14.08
C GLU A 291 -10.73 -6.51 15.00
N PRO A 292 -10.37 -6.26 16.26
CA PRO A 292 -11.22 -5.44 17.11
C PRO A 292 -11.39 -4.09 16.40
N ALA A 293 -12.63 -3.68 16.19
CA ALA A 293 -13.00 -2.42 15.51
C ALA A 293 -12.43 -1.17 16.20
N THR A 294 -11.69 -1.33 17.31
CA THR A 294 -10.70 -0.36 17.76
C THR A 294 -9.63 -0.22 16.69
N SER A 295 -9.89 0.70 15.75
CA SER A 295 -8.90 1.52 15.05
C SER A 295 -7.54 1.37 15.74
N VAL A 296 -6.67 0.49 15.22
CA VAL A 296 -5.26 0.50 15.61
C VAL A 296 -4.87 1.97 15.46
N LYS A 297 -4.60 2.65 16.59
CA LYS A 297 -4.25 4.07 16.54
C LYS A 297 -3.12 4.16 15.53
N ALA A 298 -3.27 5.05 14.56
CA ALA A 298 -2.20 5.28 13.60
C ALA A 298 -0.90 5.48 14.40
N PRO A 299 0.22 4.82 14.03
CA PRO A 299 1.42 4.72 14.86
C PRO A 299 2.21 6.04 14.87
N HIS A 300 1.51 7.18 14.84
CA HIS A 300 2.06 8.52 14.73
C HIS A 300 3.08 8.83 15.82
N ASP A 301 2.76 8.48 17.08
CA ASP A 301 3.65 8.78 18.20
C ASP A 301 4.95 7.96 18.09
N ASP A 302 4.85 6.70 17.70
CA ASP A 302 6.00 5.80 17.56
C ASP A 302 6.85 6.18 16.34
N ILE A 303 6.20 6.52 15.21
CA ILE A 303 6.88 7.06 14.03
C ILE A 303 7.66 8.33 14.41
N TYR A 304 7.01 9.28 15.11
CA TYR A 304 7.66 10.53 15.48
C TYR A 304 8.85 10.30 16.41
N LYS A 305 8.70 9.48 17.46
CA LYS A 305 9.79 9.15 18.39
C LYS A 305 10.98 8.51 17.67
N ALA A 306 10.72 7.56 16.77
CA ALA A 306 11.76 6.90 15.98
C ALA A 306 12.49 7.89 15.05
N LEU A 307 11.76 8.82 14.43
CA LEU A 307 12.36 9.85 13.57
C LEU A 307 13.22 10.86 14.34
N VAL A 308 12.77 11.31 15.52
CA VAL A 308 13.57 12.20 16.38
C VAL A 308 14.88 11.53 16.77
N ARG A 309 14.82 10.24 17.13
CA ARG A 309 16.02 9.45 17.43
C ARG A 309 16.93 9.33 16.21
N LEU A 310 16.37 9.00 15.05
CA LEU A 310 17.14 8.89 13.81
C LEU A 310 17.82 10.21 13.43
N GLU A 311 17.10 11.33 13.51
CA GLU A 311 17.64 12.67 13.25
C GLU A 311 18.81 12.98 14.18
N HIS A 312 18.69 12.65 15.46
CA HIS A 312 19.76 12.82 16.44
C HIS A 312 21.00 11.98 16.09
N ASP A 313 20.81 10.66 15.86
CA ASP A 313 21.89 9.73 15.54
C ASP A 313 22.64 10.13 14.25
N LEU A 314 21.91 10.60 13.23
CA LEU A 314 22.47 11.07 11.97
C LEU A 314 23.15 12.45 12.09
N SER A 315 22.65 13.34 12.95
CA SER A 315 23.27 14.65 13.15
C SER A 315 24.64 14.54 13.84
N GLU A 316 24.84 13.51 14.68
CA GLU A 316 26.13 13.25 15.32
C GLU A 316 27.12 12.52 14.39
N GLN A 317 26.62 11.73 13.46
CA GLN A 317 27.42 10.99 12.49
C GLN A 317 27.50 11.77 11.19
N ILE A 318 28.59 12.49 10.94
CA ILE A 318 28.89 13.10 9.62
C ILE A 318 29.11 11.96 8.60
N ARG A 319 28.03 11.33 8.14
CA ARG A 319 28.04 10.24 7.16
C ARG A 319 27.76 10.80 5.78
N SER A 320 28.46 10.26 4.80
CA SER A 320 28.18 10.51 3.39
C SER A 320 26.76 10.04 3.08
N SER A 321 25.98 10.93 2.48
CA SER A 321 24.64 10.67 1.94
C SER A 321 24.57 9.30 1.26
N ALA A 322 23.74 8.41 1.80
CA ALA A 322 23.40 7.19 1.08
C ALA A 322 22.55 7.55 -0.14
N GLU A 323 22.73 6.81 -1.23
CA GLU A 323 22.07 7.09 -2.48
C GLU A 323 20.56 6.85 -2.34
N ASN A 324 19.77 7.90 -2.55
CA ASN A 324 18.31 7.84 -2.53
C ASN A 324 17.78 7.08 -3.76
N ILE A 325 17.80 5.75 -3.70
CA ILE A 325 17.24 4.91 -4.77
C ILE A 325 15.72 4.93 -4.64
N LYS A 326 15.08 5.72 -5.52
CA LYS A 326 13.63 5.76 -5.69
C LYS A 326 13.10 4.37 -6.03
N SER A 327 12.04 3.95 -5.35
CA SER A 327 11.29 2.75 -5.69
C SER A 327 10.07 3.13 -6.53
N ASP A 328 9.80 2.34 -7.56
CA ASP A 328 8.55 2.43 -8.31
C ASP A 328 7.36 2.14 -7.40
N ALA A 329 6.21 2.71 -7.77
CA ALA A 329 4.95 2.27 -7.20
C ALA A 329 4.56 0.93 -7.81
N SER A 330 4.05 0.02 -6.97
CA SER A 330 3.83 -1.36 -7.35
C SER A 330 2.55 -1.95 -6.75
N ALA A 331 1.93 -2.85 -7.50
CA ALA A 331 0.80 -3.65 -7.06
C ALA A 331 0.87 -5.04 -7.70
N ALA A 332 0.50 -6.08 -6.96
CA ALA A 332 0.39 -7.42 -7.51
C ALA A 332 -0.87 -7.56 -8.37
N CYS A 333 -0.75 -8.35 -9.43
CA CYS A 333 -1.88 -8.77 -10.24
C CYS A 333 -2.83 -9.66 -9.45
N HIS A 334 -4.12 -9.65 -9.83
CA HIS A 334 -5.15 -10.38 -9.12
C HIS A 334 -4.79 -11.85 -8.85
N ASN A 335 -4.15 -12.53 -9.79
CA ASN A 335 -3.77 -13.95 -9.72
C ASN A 335 -2.37 -14.22 -9.13
N ASP A 336 -1.70 -13.19 -8.60
CA ASP A 336 -0.33 -13.28 -8.04
C ASP A 336 0.74 -13.74 -9.05
N ARG A 337 0.54 -13.48 -10.36
CA ARG A 337 1.50 -13.87 -11.43
C ARG A 337 2.25 -12.70 -12.05
N CYS A 338 2.00 -11.48 -11.60
CA CYS A 338 2.75 -10.30 -12.02
C CYS A 338 2.69 -9.18 -10.98
N VAL A 339 3.61 -8.23 -11.12
CA VAL A 339 3.67 -6.96 -10.40
C VAL A 339 3.48 -5.85 -11.42
N PHE A 340 2.39 -5.10 -11.32
CA PHE A 340 2.28 -3.80 -11.98
C PHE A 340 3.30 -2.85 -11.36
N THR A 341 4.00 -2.10 -12.21
CA THR A 341 4.99 -1.10 -11.77
C THR A 341 4.83 0.20 -12.52
N THR A 342 5.02 1.33 -11.84
CA THR A 342 5.02 2.66 -12.45
C THR A 342 6.04 3.60 -11.80
N SER A 343 6.70 4.43 -12.61
CA SER A 343 7.62 5.47 -12.12
C SER A 343 6.89 6.71 -11.60
N MET A 344 5.60 6.84 -11.95
CA MET A 344 4.77 7.99 -11.61
C MET A 344 4.45 7.97 -10.11
N ASP A 345 4.93 8.99 -9.42
CA ASP A 345 4.76 9.20 -7.98
C ASP A 345 3.68 10.28 -7.79
N PRO A 346 2.60 10.02 -7.03
CA PRO A 346 1.51 10.98 -6.89
C PRO A 346 1.93 12.21 -6.07
N PHE A 347 3.11 12.14 -5.46
CA PHE A 347 3.62 13.10 -4.52
C PHE A 347 5.00 13.64 -4.92
N SER A 348 5.21 13.84 -6.22
CA SER A 348 6.52 14.23 -6.77
C SER A 348 7.02 15.61 -6.27
N ALA A 349 6.12 16.46 -5.78
CA ALA A 349 6.43 17.81 -5.28
C ALA A 349 7.01 17.83 -3.85
N ARG A 350 6.96 16.70 -3.12
CA ARG A 350 7.44 16.62 -1.73
C ARG A 350 8.94 16.83 -1.54
N ARG A 351 9.71 16.70 -2.62
CA ARG A 351 11.18 16.64 -2.62
C ARG A 351 11.89 17.87 -2.07
N ASP A 352 11.14 18.93 -1.79
CA ASP A 352 11.65 20.20 -1.29
C ASP A 352 11.43 20.38 0.22
N VAL A 353 10.80 19.42 0.93
CA VAL A 353 10.57 19.53 2.39
C VAL A 353 11.48 18.59 3.17
N ALA A 354 12.43 19.19 3.89
CA ALA A 354 13.22 18.47 4.87
C ALA A 354 12.44 18.26 6.18
N PHE A 355 12.37 17.02 6.66
CA PHE A 355 11.92 16.72 8.02
C PHE A 355 12.97 17.22 9.03
N THR A 356 12.50 17.98 10.02
CA THR A 356 13.26 18.28 11.25
C THR A 356 12.32 18.28 12.44
N SER A 357 12.77 17.74 13.58
CA SER A 357 12.02 17.77 14.85
C SER A 357 11.80 19.18 15.39
N THR A 358 12.56 20.17 14.90
CA THR A 358 12.37 21.58 15.22
C THR A 358 11.19 22.20 14.47
N ASN A 359 10.90 21.75 13.25
CA ASN A 359 9.81 22.26 12.42
C ASN A 359 8.51 21.47 12.64
N PHE A 360 8.62 20.18 12.90
CA PHE A 360 7.50 19.27 13.10
C PHE A 360 7.57 18.64 14.48
N SER A 361 6.49 18.81 15.25
CA SER A 361 6.36 18.27 16.61
C SER A 361 5.59 16.96 16.67
N SER A 362 4.99 16.52 15.55
CA SER A 362 4.19 15.31 15.46
C SER A 362 3.93 14.92 13.99
N ILE A 363 3.57 13.65 13.74
CA ILE A 363 3.17 13.18 12.41
C ILE A 363 1.88 13.83 11.90
N PRO A 364 0.82 14.07 12.70
CA PRO A 364 -0.32 14.85 12.25
C PRO A 364 0.03 16.25 11.72
N GLN A 365 1.06 16.90 12.27
CA GLN A 365 1.52 18.20 11.76
C GLN A 365 2.21 18.06 10.40
N TRP A 366 3.06 17.04 10.24
CA TRP A 366 3.66 16.68 8.95
C TRP A 366 2.60 16.37 7.88
N ASP A 367 1.62 15.54 8.25
CA ASP A 367 0.47 15.19 7.43
C ASP A 367 -0.36 16.41 6.99
N ALA A 368 -0.63 17.34 7.92
CA ALA A 368 -1.40 18.53 7.63
C ALA A 368 -0.69 19.40 6.58
N MET A 369 0.63 19.56 6.70
CA MET A 369 1.43 20.29 5.72
C MET A 369 1.38 19.62 4.34
N LEU A 370 1.52 18.28 4.27
CA LEU A 370 1.45 17.56 3.00
C LEU A 370 0.05 17.67 2.36
N ARG A 371 -1.02 17.60 3.14
CA ARG A 371 -2.39 17.74 2.64
C ARG A 371 -2.68 19.13 2.09
N GLU A 372 -2.04 20.17 2.59
CA GLU A 372 -2.16 21.52 2.00
C GLU A 372 -1.57 21.59 0.59
N TRP A 373 -0.64 20.70 0.25
CA TRP A 373 0.04 20.69 -1.06
C TRP A 373 -0.57 19.69 -2.03
N GLU A 374 -1.36 18.73 -1.55
CA GLU A 374 -1.75 17.54 -2.31
C GLU A 374 -3.20 17.11 -2.05
N ASP A 375 -4.11 17.52 -2.94
CA ASP A 375 -5.47 16.95 -3.07
C ASP A 375 -5.38 15.61 -3.83
N THR A 376 -4.62 14.65 -3.30
CA THR A 376 -4.45 13.34 -3.96
C THR A 376 -5.78 12.59 -3.95
N PRO A 377 -6.36 12.25 -5.12
CA PRO A 377 -7.65 11.59 -5.18
C PRO A 377 -7.51 10.16 -4.67
N SER A 378 -8.60 9.67 -4.07
CA SER A 378 -8.73 8.28 -3.62
C SER A 378 -8.53 7.25 -4.74
N THR A 379 -8.54 7.66 -6.01
CA THR A 379 -8.35 6.83 -7.19
C THR A 379 -6.88 6.51 -7.51
N TRP A 380 -5.92 7.10 -6.80
CA TRP A 380 -4.52 6.72 -6.96
C TRP A 380 -4.23 5.40 -6.23
N GLN A 381 -4.68 4.31 -6.83
CA GLN A 381 -4.53 2.95 -6.31
C GLN A 381 -4.02 2.04 -7.45
N PRO A 382 -2.72 1.72 -7.51
CA PRO A 382 -2.13 1.04 -8.67
C PRO A 382 -2.72 -0.36 -8.92
N HIS A 383 -3.21 -1.05 -7.89
CA HIS A 383 -3.84 -2.37 -8.03
C HIS A 383 -5.08 -2.37 -8.92
N LEU A 384 -5.77 -1.24 -9.07
CA LEU A 384 -6.94 -1.11 -9.95
C LEU A 384 -6.60 -1.34 -11.44
N THR A 385 -5.31 -1.31 -11.80
CA THR A 385 -4.86 -1.63 -13.17
C THR A 385 -4.85 -3.13 -13.47
N VAL A 386 -4.80 -3.96 -12.44
CA VAL A 386 -4.51 -5.41 -12.53
C VAL A 386 -5.44 -6.24 -11.65
N ASP A 387 -6.58 -5.68 -11.26
CA ASP A 387 -7.64 -6.33 -10.47
C ASP A 387 -8.64 -7.14 -11.32
N GLN A 388 -8.44 -7.18 -12.65
CA GLN A 388 -9.33 -7.79 -13.65
C GLN A 388 -10.73 -7.14 -13.76
N ASN A 389 -10.95 -5.98 -13.14
CA ASN A 389 -12.19 -5.25 -13.21
C ASN A 389 -12.05 -4.01 -14.12
N LEU A 390 -12.61 -4.08 -15.32
CA LEU A 390 -12.52 -2.99 -16.30
C LEU A 390 -13.36 -1.75 -15.94
N THR A 391 -14.13 -1.80 -14.85
CA THR A 391 -14.92 -0.65 -14.37
C THR A 391 -14.15 0.22 -13.38
N THR A 392 -13.02 -0.28 -12.88
CA THR A 392 -12.09 0.46 -12.01
C THR A 392 -10.88 0.89 -12.84
N CYS A 393 -10.33 2.06 -12.51
CA CYS A 393 -9.18 2.60 -13.22
C CYS A 393 -8.21 3.25 -12.24
N TRP A 394 -6.93 3.01 -12.45
CA TRP A 394 -5.89 3.83 -11.86
C TRP A 394 -5.74 5.12 -12.66
N ASN A 395 -5.61 6.23 -11.96
CA ASN A 395 -5.33 7.53 -12.53
C ASN A 395 -3.96 7.99 -12.04
N SER A 396 -3.09 8.44 -12.96
CA SER A 396 -1.76 8.92 -12.61
C SER A 396 -1.76 10.16 -11.71
N TYR A 397 -2.90 10.85 -11.60
CA TYR A 397 -3.15 12.11 -10.91
C TYR A 397 -2.35 13.29 -11.47
N LEU A 398 -1.02 13.17 -11.50
CA LEU A 398 -0.13 14.09 -12.18
C LEU A 398 -0.02 13.75 -13.67
N HIS A 399 0.35 14.74 -14.47
CA HIS A 399 0.54 14.56 -15.91
C HIS A 399 1.84 13.78 -16.16
N PRO A 400 1.79 12.64 -16.88
CA PRO A 400 3.00 11.90 -17.21
C PRO A 400 4.01 12.76 -17.97
N LYS A 401 5.29 12.57 -17.65
CA LYS A 401 6.43 13.22 -18.29
C LYS A 401 7.10 12.30 -19.29
N ALA A 402 7.84 12.89 -20.24
CA ALA A 402 8.71 12.10 -21.10
C ALA A 402 9.68 11.28 -20.24
N GLY A 403 9.74 9.97 -20.48
CA GLY A 403 10.53 9.03 -19.69
C GLY A 403 9.78 8.33 -18.55
N ASP A 404 8.61 8.84 -18.13
CA ASP A 404 7.77 8.10 -17.21
C ASP A 404 7.31 6.78 -17.83
N TYR A 405 7.03 5.79 -16.98
CA TYR A 405 6.57 4.50 -17.46
C TYR A 405 5.57 3.82 -16.55
N PHE A 406 4.85 2.87 -17.15
CA PHE A 406 4.11 1.83 -16.45
C PHE A 406 4.37 0.47 -17.11
N GLY A 407 4.07 -0.63 -16.44
CA GLY A 407 4.36 -1.95 -16.98
C GLY A 407 4.00 -3.09 -16.06
N LEU A 408 4.38 -4.30 -16.48
CA LEU A 408 4.26 -5.53 -15.69
C LEU A 408 5.63 -6.19 -15.56
N ASN A 409 6.03 -6.51 -14.34
CA ASN A 409 7.06 -7.50 -14.05
C ASN A 409 6.37 -8.84 -13.80
N MET A 410 6.86 -9.90 -14.41
CA MET A 410 6.24 -11.20 -14.40
C MET A 410 6.85 -12.04 -13.28
N VAL A 411 6.04 -12.86 -12.62
CA VAL A 411 6.55 -13.89 -11.71
C VAL A 411 7.20 -14.98 -12.56
N GLY A 412 8.52 -14.95 -12.63
CA GLY A 412 9.30 -15.80 -13.53
C GLY A 412 9.29 -15.31 -14.98
N THR A 413 9.49 -16.24 -15.91
CA THR A 413 9.51 -15.96 -17.35
C THR A 413 8.26 -16.53 -18.00
N ILE A 414 7.54 -15.72 -18.78
CA ILE A 414 6.28 -16.14 -19.41
C ILE A 414 6.37 -16.10 -20.94
N ARG A 415 5.54 -16.93 -21.58
CA ARG A 415 5.28 -16.91 -23.02
C ARG A 415 3.87 -16.44 -23.27
N ALA A 416 3.67 -15.19 -23.68
CA ALA A 416 2.37 -14.66 -24.07
C ALA A 416 2.36 -14.32 -25.55
N LYS A 417 1.18 -14.35 -26.18
CA LYS A 417 1.03 -13.93 -27.58
C LYS A 417 0.56 -12.50 -27.67
N ARG A 418 -0.27 -12.07 -26.72
CA ARG A 418 -0.91 -10.76 -26.74
C ARG A 418 -0.83 -10.10 -25.38
N LEU A 419 -0.62 -8.79 -25.41
CA LEU A 419 -0.86 -7.91 -24.30
C LEU A 419 -2.12 -7.08 -24.60
N VAL A 420 -2.99 -6.97 -23.61
CA VAL A 420 -4.24 -6.22 -23.68
C VAL A 420 -4.15 -5.05 -22.70
N ILE A 421 -4.44 -3.85 -23.19
CA ILE A 421 -4.43 -2.62 -22.43
C ILE A 421 -5.79 -1.96 -22.56
N TYR A 422 -6.41 -1.62 -21.43
CA TYR A 422 -7.67 -0.89 -21.37
C TYR A 422 -7.36 0.53 -20.91
N ALA A 423 -7.13 1.40 -21.88
CA ALA A 423 -6.80 2.80 -21.67
C ALA A 423 -7.14 3.62 -22.92
N HIS A 424 -7.42 4.90 -22.72
CA HIS A 424 -7.63 5.86 -23.79
C HIS A 424 -6.27 6.28 -24.38
N LEU A 425 -5.68 5.39 -25.20
CA LEU A 425 -4.34 5.55 -25.75
C LEU A 425 -4.36 6.15 -27.16
N ARG A 426 -3.44 7.09 -27.42
CA ARG A 426 -3.05 7.51 -28.78
C ARG A 426 -1.70 6.88 -29.11
N SER A 427 -1.55 6.33 -30.31
CA SER A 427 -0.39 5.53 -30.73
C SER A 427 0.97 6.21 -30.63
N GLU A 428 1.00 7.53 -30.68
CA GLU A 428 2.22 8.34 -30.75
C GLU A 428 2.78 8.74 -29.38
N THR A 429 2.21 8.24 -28.27
CA THR A 429 2.54 8.75 -26.93
C THR A 429 3.49 7.85 -26.13
N TYR A 430 3.73 6.61 -26.57
CA TYR A 430 4.58 5.67 -25.82
C TYR A 430 5.41 4.76 -26.72
N SER A 431 6.54 4.32 -26.17
CA SER A 431 7.36 3.23 -26.69
C SER A 431 7.16 1.99 -25.83
N VAL A 432 7.24 0.81 -26.44
CA VAL A 432 7.07 -0.47 -25.76
C VAL A 432 8.37 -1.24 -25.80
N SER A 433 8.75 -1.78 -24.65
CA SER A 433 9.92 -2.64 -24.52
C SER A 433 9.63 -3.83 -23.61
N VAL A 434 10.31 -4.93 -23.86
CA VAL A 434 10.21 -6.17 -23.07
C VAL A 434 11.59 -6.57 -22.57
N LYS A 435 11.66 -7.07 -21.33
CA LYS A 435 12.90 -7.55 -20.73
C LYS A 435 13.05 -9.05 -20.99
N GLN A 436 14.05 -9.43 -21.77
CA GLN A 436 14.43 -10.81 -22.08
C GLN A 436 15.90 -11.01 -21.70
N ASN A 437 16.21 -12.04 -20.90
CA ASN A 437 17.58 -12.32 -20.43
C ASN A 437 18.27 -11.07 -19.83
N ASP A 438 17.49 -10.31 -19.06
CA ASP A 438 17.93 -9.07 -18.41
C ASP A 438 18.32 -7.92 -19.34
N GLN A 439 17.98 -8.02 -20.62
CA GLN A 439 18.12 -6.95 -21.62
C GLN A 439 16.75 -6.45 -22.09
N TRP A 440 16.62 -5.13 -22.26
CA TRP A 440 15.42 -4.52 -22.81
C TRP A 440 15.45 -4.54 -24.34
N VAL A 441 14.41 -5.12 -24.95
CA VAL A 441 14.21 -5.20 -26.40
C VAL A 441 13.02 -4.31 -26.77
N SER A 442 13.21 -3.40 -27.72
CA SER A 442 12.13 -2.53 -28.21
C SER A 442 11.20 -3.29 -29.16
N CYS A 443 9.90 -3.13 -28.96
CA CYS A 443 8.86 -3.75 -29.77
C CYS A 443 8.30 -2.76 -30.79
N ARG A 444 7.91 -3.25 -31.97
CA ARG A 444 7.17 -2.43 -32.94
C ARG A 444 5.70 -2.38 -32.53
N THR A 445 5.17 -1.21 -32.26
CA THR A 445 3.75 -1.06 -31.91
C THR A 445 2.93 -0.83 -33.17
N THR A 446 2.27 -1.87 -33.69
CA THR A 446 1.20 -1.68 -34.66
C THR A 446 -0.14 -1.68 -33.93
N LEU A 447 -0.73 -0.51 -33.77
CA LEU A 447 -2.07 -0.40 -33.19
C LEU A 447 -3.09 -0.65 -34.29
N PRO A 448 -3.89 -1.74 -34.23
CA PRO A 448 -4.93 -1.97 -35.21
C PRO A 448 -5.89 -0.78 -35.21
N ALA A 449 -6.24 -0.25 -36.39
CA ALA A 449 -7.16 0.89 -36.50
C ALA A 449 -8.50 0.62 -35.79
N ASP A 450 -8.93 -0.65 -35.77
CA ASP A 450 -10.19 -1.11 -35.17
C ASP A 450 -10.14 -1.23 -33.63
N ALA A 451 -8.94 -1.19 -33.03
CA ALA A 451 -8.75 -1.32 -31.58
C ALA A 451 -9.09 -0.02 -30.81
N GLN A 452 -9.06 1.14 -31.48
CA GLN A 452 -9.29 2.44 -30.82
C GLN A 452 -10.76 2.67 -30.42
N ALA A 453 -11.72 1.96 -31.02
CA ALA A 453 -13.14 2.24 -30.86
C ALA A 453 -13.74 1.94 -29.47
N ALA A 454 -13.00 1.26 -28.57
CA ALA A 454 -13.50 0.85 -27.26
C ALA A 454 -12.50 1.05 -26.10
N GLY A 455 -11.49 1.91 -26.26
CA GLY A 455 -10.46 2.10 -25.23
C GLY A 455 -9.64 0.84 -24.94
N ARG A 456 -9.61 -0.10 -25.89
CA ARG A 456 -8.95 -1.40 -25.75
C ARG A 456 -7.88 -1.57 -26.82
N THR A 457 -6.64 -1.50 -26.40
CA THR A 457 -5.47 -1.75 -27.24
C THR A 457 -5.01 -3.20 -27.09
N VAL A 458 -4.73 -3.87 -28.22
CA VAL A 458 -4.11 -5.20 -28.23
C VAL A 458 -2.77 -5.11 -28.95
N LEU A 459 -1.69 -5.48 -28.26
CA LEU A 459 -0.36 -5.56 -28.83
C LEU A 459 0.02 -7.03 -29.03
N LYS A 460 0.55 -7.36 -30.20
CA LYS A 460 1.06 -8.70 -30.49
C LYS A 460 2.53 -8.74 -30.11
N LEU A 461 2.91 -9.69 -29.26
CA LEU A 461 4.30 -9.84 -28.82
C LEU A 461 5.23 -10.36 -29.93
N GLU A 462 4.66 -10.93 -30.99
CA GLU A 462 5.38 -11.25 -32.23
C GLU A 462 6.05 -10.02 -32.87
N ASP A 463 5.58 -8.82 -32.54
CA ASP A 463 6.17 -7.56 -33.02
C ASP A 463 7.44 -7.16 -32.25
N CYS A 464 7.83 -7.93 -31.21
CA CYS A 464 9.08 -7.79 -30.48
C CYS A 464 10.16 -8.72 -31.09
N PRO A 465 11.18 -8.20 -31.80
CA PRO A 465 12.13 -9.03 -32.53
C PRO A 465 12.88 -10.04 -31.64
N GLY A 466 12.76 -11.34 -31.94
CA GLY A 466 13.51 -12.40 -31.24
C GLY A 466 12.97 -12.79 -29.85
N VAL A 467 11.89 -12.15 -29.40
CA VAL A 467 11.34 -12.40 -28.06
C VAL A 467 10.33 -13.54 -28.11
N GLN A 468 10.69 -14.67 -27.52
CA GLN A 468 9.78 -15.82 -27.34
C GLN A 468 9.17 -15.88 -25.93
N ALA A 469 9.89 -15.30 -24.97
CA ALA A 469 9.51 -15.24 -23.57
C ALA A 469 10.14 -14.01 -22.92
N PHE A 470 9.50 -13.45 -21.90
CA PHE A 470 9.95 -12.23 -21.24
C PHE A 470 9.68 -12.26 -19.73
N LYS A 471 10.46 -11.46 -18.99
CA LYS A 471 10.34 -11.24 -17.54
C LYS A 471 9.61 -9.94 -17.20
N ALA A 472 9.62 -8.96 -18.09
CA ALA A 472 8.93 -7.69 -17.87
C ALA A 472 8.51 -7.03 -19.19
N ILE A 473 7.51 -6.17 -19.13
CA ILE A 473 7.08 -5.31 -20.24
C ILE A 473 6.86 -3.89 -19.71
N ARG A 474 7.31 -2.89 -20.48
CA ARG A 474 7.29 -1.48 -20.10
C ARG A 474 6.73 -0.61 -21.23
N PHE A 475 5.89 0.33 -20.84
CA PHE A 475 5.33 1.41 -21.65
C PHE A 475 5.98 2.70 -21.19
N THR A 476 6.83 3.30 -22.01
CA THR A 476 7.53 4.55 -21.67
C THR A 476 6.97 5.70 -22.48
N PHE A 477 6.49 6.74 -21.80
CA PHE A 477 5.99 7.96 -22.43
C PHE A 477 7.11 8.67 -23.19
N THR A 478 6.86 8.99 -24.46
CA THR A 478 7.86 9.61 -25.34
C THR A 478 7.83 11.13 -25.31
N LYS A 479 6.76 11.71 -24.73
CA LYS A 479 6.54 13.15 -24.61
C LYS A 479 5.77 13.47 -23.34
N ASP A 480 5.86 14.72 -22.90
CA ASP A 480 5.05 15.25 -21.80
C ASP A 480 3.57 15.26 -22.17
N HIS A 481 2.73 14.88 -21.21
CA HIS A 481 1.29 14.95 -21.33
C HIS A 481 0.75 16.23 -20.68
N HIS A 482 -0.41 16.68 -21.15
CA HIS A 482 -1.12 17.84 -20.59
C HIS A 482 -2.29 17.46 -19.68
N THR A 483 -2.60 16.16 -19.59
CA THR A 483 -3.66 15.62 -18.75
C THR A 483 -3.16 14.39 -18.01
N PRO A 484 -3.77 14.04 -16.86
CA PRO A 484 -3.50 12.78 -16.21
C PRO A 484 -3.81 11.60 -17.15
N PHE A 485 -3.13 10.48 -16.91
CA PHE A 485 -3.31 9.23 -17.63
C PHE A 485 -4.19 8.28 -16.82
N GLU A 486 -5.08 7.58 -17.51
CA GLU A 486 -6.00 6.62 -16.90
C GLU A 486 -5.83 5.24 -17.53
N LEU A 487 -5.71 4.22 -16.68
CA LEU A 487 -5.50 2.83 -17.06
C LEU A 487 -6.46 1.95 -16.25
N CYS A 488 -7.40 1.31 -16.95
CA CYS A 488 -8.47 0.48 -16.39
C CYS A 488 -8.18 -1.01 -16.49
N GLY A 489 -7.03 -1.39 -17.04
CA GLY A 489 -6.67 -2.80 -17.19
C GLY A 489 -5.39 -2.99 -17.97
N LEU A 490 -4.51 -3.84 -17.45
CA LEU A 490 -3.30 -4.28 -18.12
C LEU A 490 -3.11 -5.78 -17.88
N ALA A 491 -3.17 -6.58 -18.94
CA ALA A 491 -3.09 -8.02 -18.81
C ALA A 491 -2.46 -8.68 -20.03
N VAL A 492 -1.79 -9.81 -19.82
CA VAL A 492 -1.36 -10.72 -20.90
C VAL A 492 -2.42 -11.79 -21.12
N ASP A 493 -2.52 -12.32 -22.34
CA ASP A 493 -3.62 -13.21 -22.71
C ASP A 493 -3.69 -14.54 -21.94
N ASN A 494 -2.60 -15.00 -21.33
CA ASN A 494 -2.62 -16.16 -20.44
C ASN A 494 -3.12 -15.86 -19.02
N MET A 495 -3.46 -14.60 -18.72
CA MET A 495 -3.90 -14.17 -17.38
C MET A 495 -5.34 -13.66 -17.35
N LEU A 496 -5.99 -13.58 -18.51
CA LEU A 496 -7.41 -13.30 -18.62
C LEU A 496 -8.15 -14.64 -18.48
N VAL A 497 -8.93 -14.78 -17.40
CA VAL A 497 -9.81 -15.94 -17.17
C VAL A 497 -11.07 -15.81 -18.01
#